data_AF-A0A8J7NFR0-F1
#
_entry.id   AF-A0A8J7NFR0-F1
#
_cell.length_a   1.000
_cell.length_b   1.000
_cell.length_c   1.000
_cell.angle_alpha   90.00
_cell.angle_beta   90.00
_cell.angle_gamma   90.00
#
_symmetry.space_group_name_H-M   'P 1'
#
loop_
_entity.id
_entity.type
_entity.pdbx_description
1 polymer ?
#
loop_
_entity_poly.entity_id
_entity_poly.type
_entity_poly.pdbx_seq_one_letter_code
_entity_poly.pdbx_strand_id
1 'polypeptide(L)' 'LETKVHNFTDVCWDKCVDRPGSKLDSRTETCLVSCVERFIDTTLAITGRFSQMVQKGAH' A
#
# COMPACT_ATOMS: atom_id res chain seq x y z
N LEU A 1 -0.74 -14.30 3.88
CA LEU A 1 -0.39 -13.51 2.67
C LEU A 1 -1.66 -13.00 2.01
N GLU A 2 -2.63 -13.89 1.78
CA GLU A 2 -3.99 -13.58 1.31
C GLU A 2 -4.61 -12.30 1.88
N THR A 3 -4.69 -12.13 3.20
CA THR A 3 -5.28 -10.92 3.82
C THR A 3 -4.56 -9.62 3.45
N LYS A 4 -3.24 -9.66 3.21
CA LYS A 4 -2.48 -8.50 2.74
C LYS A 4 -2.79 -8.19 1.28
N VAL A 5 -2.90 -9.23 0.45
CA VAL A 5 -3.28 -9.07 -0.95
C VAL A 5 -4.67 -8.46 -1.05
N HIS A 6 -5.65 -8.96 -0.30
CA HIS A 6 -7.00 -8.39 -0.26
C HIS A 6 -7.00 -6.92 0.17
N ASN A 7 -6.29 -6.57 1.25
CA ASN A 7 -6.19 -5.18 1.69
C ASN A 7 -5.56 -4.26 0.62
N PHE A 8 -4.48 -4.72 -0.03
CA PHE A 8 -3.86 -3.95 -1.10
C PHE A 8 -4.78 -3.79 -2.30
N THR A 9 -5.51 -4.85 -2.66
CA THR A 9 -6.53 -4.79 -3.70
C THR A 9 -7.58 -3.74 -3.36
N ASP A 10 -8.20 -3.80 -2.18
CA ASP A 10 -9.26 -2.87 -1.81
C ASP A 10 -8.76 -1.41 -1.80
N VAL A 11 -7.65 -1.14 -1.12
CA VAL A 11 -7.08 0.21 -1.01
C VAL A 11 -6.65 0.75 -2.37
N CYS A 12 -5.91 -0.04 -3.16
CA CYS A 12 -5.38 0.45 -4.43
C CYS A 12 -6.43 0.51 -5.53
N TRP A 13 -7.46 -0.34 -5.45
CA TRP A 13 -8.61 -0.27 -6.35
C TRP A 13 -9.32 1.07 -6.20
N ASP A 14 -9.68 1.45 -4.98
CA ASP A 14 -10.35 2.74 -4.68
C ASP A 14 -9.52 3.96 -5.08
N LYS A 15 -8.18 3.84 -5.13
CA LYS A 15 -7.29 4.95 -5.48
C LYS A 15 -6.98 5.06 -6.97
N CYS A 16 -6.92 3.93 -7.68
CA CYS A 16 -6.39 3.89 -9.04
C CYS A 16 -7.45 3.57 -10.10
N VAL A 17 -8.57 2.94 -9.72
CA VAL A 17 -9.57 2.46 -10.68
C VAL A 17 -10.85 3.29 -10.55
N ASP A 18 -11.04 4.24 -11.46
CA ASP A 18 -12.27 5.04 -11.54
C ASP A 18 -13.38 4.28 -12.29
N ARG A 19 -13.10 3.85 -13.53
CA ARG A 19 -14.06 3.10 -14.36
C ARG A 19 -13.46 1.79 -14.84
N PRO A 20 -14.01 0.63 -14.43
CA PRO A 20 -13.54 -0.65 -14.92
C PRO A 20 -13.86 -0.81 -16.41
N GLY A 21 -12.84 -1.11 -17.21
CA GLY A 21 -12.94 -1.47 -18.62
C GLY A 21 -12.68 -2.96 -18.84
N SER A 22 -12.71 -3.40 -20.11
CA SER A 22 -12.33 -4.77 -20.48
C SER A 22 -10.84 -5.07 -20.29
N LYS A 23 -10.02 -4.03 -20.10
CA LYS A 23 -8.60 -4.10 -19.79
C LYS A 23 -8.20 -2.86 -18.98
N LEU A 24 -7.13 -2.99 -18.20
CA LEU A 24 -6.49 -1.85 -17.56
C LEU A 24 -5.72 -1.05 -18.63
N ASP A 25 -5.77 0.27 -18.55
CA ASP A 25 -4.87 1.11 -19.33
C ASP A 25 -3.51 1.23 -18.62
N SER A 26 -2.49 1.65 -19.36
CA SER A 26 -1.12 1.74 -18.84
C SER A 26 -0.99 2.68 -17.63
N ARG A 27 -1.84 3.72 -17.56
CA ARG A 27 -1.90 4.65 -16.43
C ARG A 27 -2.40 3.94 -15.17
N THR A 28 -3.47 3.16 -15.30
CA THR A 28 -4.08 2.41 -14.21
C THR A 28 -3.13 1.32 -13.71
N GLU A 29 -2.49 0.59 -14.61
CA GLU A 29 -1.46 -0.40 -14.27
C GLU A 29 -0.30 0.24 -13.48
N THR A 30 0.25 1.35 -13.98
CA THR A 30 1.33 2.08 -13.31
C THR A 30 0.89 2.59 -11.94
N CYS A 31 -0.35 3.08 -11.82
CA CYS A 31 -0.90 3.53 -10.55
C CYS A 31 -0.99 2.39 -9.53
N LEU A 32 -1.50 1.23 -9.92
CA LEU A 32 -1.64 0.07 -9.04
C LEU A 32 -0.28 -0.41 -8.52
N VAL A 33 0.73 -0.50 -9.39
CA VAL A 33 2.11 -0.84 -9.00
C VAL A 33 2.65 0.17 -7.97
N SER A 34 2.57 1.46 -8.32
CA SER A 34 3.03 2.53 -7.43
C SER A 34 2.27 2.57 -6.09
N CYS A 35 0.98 2.25 -6.09
CA CYS A 35 0.15 2.25 -4.89
C CYS A 35 0.61 1.17 -3.91
N VAL A 36 0.82 -0.06 -4.39
CA VAL A 36 1.28 -1.18 -3.55
C VAL A 36 2.68 -0.90 -2.99
N GLU A 37 3.61 -0.47 -3.83
CA GLU A 37 4.98 -0.11 -3.40
C GLU A 37 4.96 0.97 -2.31
N ARG A 38 4.23 2.07 -2.55
CA ARG A 38 4.11 3.16 -1.57
C ARG A 38 3.45 2.74 -0.27
N PHE A 39 2.45 1.86 -0.33
CA PHE A 39 1.80 1.34 0.88
C PHE A 39 2.78 0.55 1.73
N ILE A 40 3.57 -0.33 1.10
CA ILE A 40 4.59 -1.14 1.78
C ILE A 40 5.66 -0.23 2.39
N ASP A 41 6.23 0.69 1.60
CA ASP A 41 7.28 1.61 2.05
C ASP A 41 6.82 2.45 3.24
N THR A 42 5.62 3.01 3.16
CA THR A 42 5.04 3.84 4.22
C THR A 42 4.77 3.02 5.48
N THR A 43 4.25 1.80 5.33
CA THR A 43 3.99 0.89 6.45
C THR A 43 5.28 0.52 7.17
N LEU A 44 6.36 0.21 6.43
CA LEU A 44 7.67 -0.09 6.98
C LEU A 44 8.27 1.13 7.70
N ALA A 45 8.18 2.31 7.09
CA ALA A 45 8.67 3.55 7.69
C ALA A 45 7.96 3.89 9.02
N ILE A 46 6.63 3.78 9.05
CA ILE A 46 5.83 4.03 10.26
C ILE A 46 6.16 3.00 11.34
N THR A 47 6.16 1.70 10.98
CA THR A 47 6.45 0.62 11.93
C THR A 47 7.86 0.73 12.49
N GLY A 48 8.83 1.09 11.65
CA GLY A 48 10.22 1.33 12.05
C GLY A 48 10.34 2.49 13.04
N ARG A 49 9.69 3.64 12.77
CA ARG A 49 9.68 4.77 13.71
C ARG A 49 8.98 4.43 15.02
N PHE A 50 7.84 3.75 14.95
CA PHE A 50 7.12 3.34 16.15
C PHE A 50 7.97 2.40 17.03
N SER A 51 8.62 1.41 16.41
CA SER A 51 9.53 0.50 17.12
C SER A 51 10.68 1.26 17.79
N GLN A 52 11.29 2.24 17.11
CA GLN A 52 12.32 3.10 17.70
C GLN A 52 11.82 3.90 18.90
N MET A 53 10.59 4.41 18.85
CA MET A 53 9.99 5.15 19.97
C MET A 53 9.74 4.25 21.18
N VAL A 54 9.22 3.04 20.96
CA VAL A 54 8.98 2.06 22.03
C VAL A 54 10.29 1.66 22.72
N GLN A 55 11.36 1.39 21.94
CA GLN A 55 12.66 1.04 22.51
C GLN A 55 13.28 2.17 23.34
N LYS A 56 13.08 3.43 22.92
CA LYS A 56 13.57 4.61 23.67
C LYS A 56 12.76 4.91 24.94
N GLY A 57 11.47 4.61 24.95
CA GLY A 57 10.59 4.81 26.12
C GLY A 57 10.63 3.67 27.14
N ALA A 58 11.29 2.55 26.82
CA ALA A 58 11.53 1.43 27.74
C ALA A 58 12.77 1.65 28.63
N HIS A 59 13.47 2.78 28.48
CA HIS A 59 14.59 3.20 29.32
C HIS A 59 14.23 4.44 30.12
#